data_AF-A0A7W1DZ97-F1
#
_entry.id   AF-A0A7W1DZ97-F1
#
_cell.length_a   1.000
_cell.length_b   1.000
_cell.length_c   1.000
_cell.angle_alpha   90.00
_cell.angle_beta   90.00
_cell.angle_gamma   90.00
#
_symmetry.space_group_name_H-M   'P 1'
#
loop_
_entity.id
_entity.type
_entity.pdbx_description
1 polymer ?
#
loop_
_entity_poly.entity_id
_entity_poly.type
_entity_poly.pdbx_seq_one_letter_code
_entity_poly.pdbx_strand_id
1 'polypeptide(L)'
;MLAAGRGERLRPLTDDTPKALLTVAGVPLLDRAIARLTPLVHAVAVNAHWLHEQIEAHLAGCDVHVSVEQPEALGTAGALGALREWIAGRDVLVTNCDAWYSEPPPPLTGPGMQLLAVDNGAPADFGNWLYAGTSYLPWSVVETLEPTPSGLYEVCWREAWAGNKLEMVPFTGRFIDCGTPADLEAARAV
;
A
#
# COMPACT_ATOMS: atom_id res chain seq x y z
N MET A 1 -6.15 -0.26 0.69
CA MET A 1 -5.08 -0.54 -0.30
C MET A 1 -4.78 0.71 -1.07
N LEU A 2 -3.52 0.91 -1.42
CA LEU A 2 -3.04 2.08 -2.15
C LEU A 2 -2.84 1.74 -3.63
N ALA A 3 -3.67 2.29 -4.52
CA ALA A 3 -3.68 2.05 -5.96
C ALA A 3 -3.83 3.31 -6.83
N ALA A 4 -3.85 4.51 -6.23
CA ALA A 4 -4.00 5.78 -6.94
C ALA A 4 -2.76 6.24 -7.76
N GLY A 5 -1.61 5.59 -7.60
CA GLY A 5 -0.35 6.04 -8.20
C GLY A 5 -0.30 5.98 -9.72
N ARG A 6 0.19 7.06 -10.36
CA ARG A 6 0.36 7.18 -11.83
C ARG A 6 1.29 6.13 -12.44
N GLY A 7 2.31 5.70 -11.68
CA GLY A 7 3.32 4.75 -12.16
C GLY A 7 4.18 5.31 -13.30
N GLU A 8 4.65 6.56 -13.22
CA GLU A 8 5.38 7.22 -14.30
C GLU A 8 6.66 6.47 -14.74
N ARG A 9 7.33 5.81 -13.80
CA ARG A 9 8.53 5.00 -14.05
C ARG A 9 8.25 3.72 -14.86
N LEU A 10 6.98 3.36 -15.02
CA LEU A 10 6.53 2.18 -15.76
C LEU A 10 6.06 2.48 -17.17
N ARG A 11 6.12 3.74 -17.61
CA ARG A 11 5.72 4.10 -18.97
C ARG A 11 6.55 3.32 -20.02
N PRO A 12 5.93 2.90 -21.14
CA PRO A 12 4.55 3.18 -21.56
C PRO A 12 3.50 2.23 -20.96
N LEU A 13 3.87 1.23 -20.15
CA LEU A 13 2.93 0.23 -19.61
C LEU A 13 1.76 0.86 -18.86
N THR A 14 2.01 2.00 -18.21
CA THR A 14 1.02 2.71 -17.41
C THR A 14 0.27 3.81 -18.14
N ASP A 15 0.52 4.04 -19.43
CA ASP A 15 -0.18 5.08 -20.18
C ASP A 15 -1.65 4.72 -20.39
N ASP A 16 -1.95 3.44 -20.65
CA ASP A 16 -3.32 2.95 -20.89
C ASP A 16 -3.80 1.90 -19.87
N THR A 17 -2.96 1.52 -18.90
CA THR A 17 -3.30 0.53 -17.86
C THR A 17 -2.83 1.02 -16.49
N PRO A 18 -3.68 1.12 -15.46
CA PRO A 18 -3.22 1.55 -14.14
C PRO A 18 -2.19 0.56 -13.59
N LYS A 19 -1.18 1.07 -12.84
CA LYS A 19 -0.11 0.24 -12.25
C LYS A 19 -0.67 -0.98 -11.51
N ALA A 20 -1.75 -0.78 -10.76
CA ALA A 20 -2.41 -1.81 -9.98
C ALA A 20 -2.96 -2.99 -10.83
N LEU A 21 -3.24 -2.78 -12.11
CA LEU A 21 -3.74 -3.83 -13.03
C LEU A 21 -2.65 -4.45 -13.90
N LEU A 22 -1.39 -4.00 -13.77
CA LEU A 22 -0.27 -4.73 -14.37
C LEU A 22 -0.15 -6.11 -13.72
N THR A 23 0.24 -7.11 -14.52
CA THR A 23 0.19 -8.51 -14.10
C THR A 23 1.57 -9.08 -13.77
N VAL A 24 1.61 -9.95 -12.78
CA VAL A 24 2.74 -10.85 -12.48
C VAL A 24 2.21 -12.27 -12.57
N ALA A 25 2.85 -13.13 -13.39
CA ALA A 25 2.38 -14.48 -13.71
C ALA A 25 0.87 -14.56 -14.02
N GLY A 26 0.37 -13.64 -14.86
CA GLY A 26 -1.02 -13.60 -15.31
C GLY A 26 -2.05 -13.03 -14.32
N VAL A 27 -1.64 -12.69 -13.09
CA VAL A 27 -2.55 -12.14 -12.06
C VAL A 27 -2.23 -10.66 -11.82
N PRO A 28 -3.24 -9.75 -11.84
CA PRO A 28 -3.06 -8.34 -11.49
C PRO A 28 -2.41 -8.15 -10.11
N LEU A 29 -1.57 -7.12 -9.98
CA LEU A 29 -0.95 -6.73 -8.71
C LEU A 29 -2.01 -6.45 -7.64
N LEU A 30 -3.10 -5.75 -8.01
CA LEU A 30 -4.24 -5.47 -7.14
C LEU A 30 -4.87 -6.76 -6.59
N ASP A 31 -5.20 -7.71 -7.46
CA ASP A 31 -5.85 -8.97 -7.08
C ASP A 31 -4.97 -9.80 -6.14
N ARG A 32 -3.66 -9.85 -6.41
CA ARG A 32 -2.69 -10.52 -5.52
C ARG A 32 -2.71 -9.91 -4.12
N ALA A 33 -2.73 -8.59 -4.03
CA ALA A 33 -2.72 -7.90 -2.76
C ALA A 33 -4.08 -7.97 -2.03
N ILE A 34 -5.22 -7.97 -2.75
CA ILE A 34 -6.55 -8.24 -2.16
C ILE A 34 -6.60 -9.66 -1.60
N ALA A 35 -6.17 -10.67 -2.37
CA ALA A 35 -6.21 -12.07 -1.94
C ALA A 35 -5.37 -12.31 -0.67
N ARG A 36 -4.24 -11.61 -0.54
CA ARG A 36 -3.38 -11.66 0.66
C ARG A 36 -4.05 -11.02 1.89
N LEU A 37 -4.76 -9.90 1.70
CA LEU A 37 -5.35 -9.14 2.81
C LEU A 37 -6.70 -9.66 3.28
N THR A 38 -7.53 -10.16 2.36
CA THR A 38 -8.90 -10.64 2.65
C THR A 38 -8.99 -11.58 3.86
N PRO A 39 -8.09 -12.57 4.07
CA PRO A 39 -8.17 -13.43 5.25
C PRO A 39 -7.80 -12.73 6.57
N LEU A 40 -7.25 -11.52 6.53
CA LEU A 40 -6.76 -10.78 7.70
C LEU A 40 -7.68 -9.61 8.10
N VAL A 41 -8.66 -9.24 7.26
CA VAL A 41 -9.50 -8.06 7.46
C VAL A 41 -10.98 -8.37 7.25
N HIS A 42 -11.84 -7.58 7.89
CA HIS A 42 -13.29 -7.71 7.72
C HIS A 42 -13.84 -7.00 6.48
N ALA A 43 -13.11 -6.00 5.96
CA ALA A 43 -13.53 -5.19 4.82
C ALA A 43 -12.31 -4.61 4.11
N VAL A 44 -12.42 -4.38 2.81
CA VAL A 44 -11.35 -3.83 1.97
C VAL A 44 -11.81 -2.53 1.32
N ALA A 45 -10.95 -1.52 1.37
CA ALA A 45 -11.05 -0.32 0.54
C ALA A 45 -9.84 -0.19 -0.37
N VAL A 46 -10.04 0.37 -1.57
CA VAL A 46 -9.00 0.64 -2.57
C VAL A 46 -9.13 2.09 -3.00
N ASN A 47 -8.09 2.91 -2.81
CA ASN A 47 -8.10 4.25 -3.39
C ASN A 47 -7.68 4.20 -4.87
N ALA A 48 -8.22 5.10 -5.69
CA ALA A 48 -7.92 5.19 -7.11
C ALA A 48 -7.88 6.64 -7.59
N HIS A 49 -7.01 6.94 -8.56
CA HIS A 49 -6.93 8.27 -9.17
C HIS A 49 -6.61 8.16 -10.66
N TRP A 50 -5.37 7.78 -11.01
CA TRP A 50 -5.00 7.59 -12.41
C TRP A 50 -5.75 6.40 -13.02
N LEU A 51 -6.47 6.63 -14.13
CA LEU A 51 -7.33 5.64 -14.79
C LEU A 51 -8.29 4.94 -13.80
N HIS A 52 -8.85 5.71 -12.85
CA HIS A 52 -9.69 5.15 -11.78
C HIS A 52 -10.90 4.39 -12.34
N GLU A 53 -11.43 4.78 -13.50
CA GLU A 53 -12.56 4.11 -14.13
C GLU A 53 -12.25 2.65 -14.47
N GLN A 54 -10.99 2.33 -14.82
CA GLN A 54 -10.56 0.95 -15.04
C GLN A 54 -10.49 0.16 -13.73
N ILE A 55 -10.08 0.79 -12.63
CA ILE A 55 -10.06 0.16 -11.30
C ILE A 55 -11.50 -0.11 -10.82
N GLU A 56 -12.40 0.86 -10.97
CA GLU A 56 -13.82 0.72 -10.65
C GLU A 56 -14.46 -0.40 -11.47
N ALA A 57 -14.20 -0.44 -12.79
CA ALA A 57 -14.72 -1.49 -13.66
C ALA A 57 -14.16 -2.88 -13.29
N HIS A 58 -12.86 -2.97 -12.97
CA HIS A 58 -12.22 -4.23 -12.57
C HIS A 58 -12.78 -4.78 -11.26
N LEU A 59 -13.10 -3.90 -10.30
CA LEU A 59 -13.64 -4.26 -8.99
C LEU A 59 -15.18 -4.31 -8.95
N ALA A 60 -15.85 -4.09 -10.08
CA ALA A 60 -17.31 -4.09 -10.13
C ALA A 60 -17.89 -5.45 -9.71
N GLY A 61 -18.72 -5.45 -8.67
CA GLY A 61 -19.31 -6.67 -8.11
C GLY A 61 -18.43 -7.40 -7.08
N CYS A 62 -17.23 -6.90 -6.79
CA CYS A 62 -16.45 -7.32 -5.63
C CYS A 62 -16.95 -6.63 -4.36
N ASP A 63 -16.79 -7.29 -3.20
CA ASP A 63 -17.04 -6.68 -1.88
C ASP A 63 -15.85 -5.79 -1.47
N VAL A 64 -15.66 -4.71 -2.22
CA VAL A 64 -14.57 -3.76 -2.06
C VAL A 64 -15.12 -2.35 -2.19
N HIS A 65 -14.79 -1.48 -1.24
CA HIS A 65 -15.09 -0.06 -1.34
C HIS A 65 -14.02 0.67 -2.17
N VAL A 66 -14.41 1.24 -3.30
CA VAL A 66 -13.49 2.07 -4.11
C VAL A 66 -13.62 3.53 -3.71
N SER A 67 -12.51 4.15 -3.32
CA SER A 67 -12.43 5.58 -2.99
C SER A 67 -11.70 6.31 -4.12
N VAL A 68 -12.45 7.01 -4.95
CA VAL A 68 -11.90 7.75 -6.09
C VAL A 68 -11.45 9.14 -5.62
N GLU A 69 -10.20 9.46 -5.89
CA GLU A 69 -9.55 10.72 -5.53
C GLU A 69 -9.60 11.69 -6.71
N GLN A 70 -10.18 12.86 -6.51
CA GLN A 70 -10.25 13.94 -7.49
C GLN A 70 -10.12 15.31 -6.79
N PRO A 71 -9.59 16.35 -7.47
CA PRO A 71 -9.06 16.34 -8.84
C PRO A 71 -7.64 15.78 -8.96
N GLU A 72 -7.00 15.44 -7.84
CA GLU A 72 -5.62 14.97 -7.76
C GLU A 72 -5.50 13.77 -6.80
N ALA A 73 -4.38 13.05 -6.89
CA ALA A 73 -4.06 11.98 -5.94
C ALA A 73 -3.70 12.58 -4.56
N LEU A 74 -4.26 12.00 -3.50
CA LEU A 74 -4.11 12.49 -2.13
C LEU A 74 -2.86 11.93 -1.41
N GLY A 75 -2.11 11.04 -2.05
CA GLY A 75 -0.99 10.35 -1.40
C GLY A 75 -1.47 9.34 -0.35
N THR A 76 -0.53 8.76 0.41
CA THR A 76 -0.85 7.63 1.29
C THR A 76 -1.56 8.04 2.58
N ALA A 77 -1.23 9.20 3.16
CA ALA A 77 -1.90 9.71 4.35
C ALA A 77 -3.24 10.37 3.99
N GLY A 78 -3.25 11.16 2.91
CA GLY A 78 -4.47 11.83 2.44
C GLY A 78 -5.57 10.84 2.05
N ALA A 79 -5.21 9.71 1.42
CA ALA A 79 -6.15 8.64 1.10
C ALA A 79 -6.86 8.09 2.34
N LEU A 80 -6.12 7.90 3.45
CA LEU A 80 -6.71 7.44 4.70
C LEU A 80 -7.57 8.52 5.36
N GLY A 81 -7.13 9.78 5.28
CA GLY A 81 -7.92 10.93 5.70
C GLY A 81 -9.29 11.01 5.00
N ALA A 82 -9.34 10.71 3.70
CA ALA A 82 -10.56 10.63 2.90
C ALA A 82 -11.43 9.41 3.24
N LEU A 83 -10.81 8.32 3.71
CA LEU A 83 -11.49 7.09 4.11
C LEU A 83 -11.94 7.08 5.58
N ARG A 84 -11.70 8.14 6.37
CA ARG A 84 -11.98 8.15 7.83
C ARG A 84 -13.40 7.68 8.18
N GLU A 85 -14.42 8.21 7.50
CA GLU A 85 -15.82 7.82 7.76
C GLU A 85 -16.08 6.35 7.44
N TRP A 86 -15.50 5.83 6.36
CA TRP A 86 -15.60 4.41 6.00
C TRP A 86 -14.84 3.52 7.00
N ILE A 87 -13.66 3.96 7.46
CA ILE A 87 -12.85 3.23 8.46
C ILE A 87 -13.58 3.15 9.80
N ALA A 88 -14.32 4.19 10.19
CA ALA A 88 -15.29 4.17 11.30
C ALA A 88 -14.71 3.67 12.64
N GLY A 89 -13.59 4.23 13.10
CA GLY A 89 -13.03 3.90 14.42
C GLY A 89 -12.17 2.63 14.46
N ARG A 90 -11.94 1.97 13.31
CA ARG A 90 -11.17 0.73 13.22
C ARG A 90 -9.69 1.00 12.95
N ASP A 91 -8.84 0.15 13.49
CA ASP A 91 -7.44 0.06 13.09
C ASP A 91 -7.34 -0.46 11.65
N VAL A 92 -6.27 -0.09 10.94
CA VAL A 92 -6.15 -0.38 9.51
C VAL A 92 -4.84 -1.07 9.15
N LEU A 93 -4.96 -2.07 8.28
CA LEU A 93 -3.86 -2.55 7.47
C LEU A 93 -3.82 -1.77 6.15
N VAL A 94 -2.70 -1.11 5.89
CA VAL A 94 -2.46 -0.35 4.67
C VAL A 94 -1.41 -1.09 3.86
N THR A 95 -1.76 -1.53 2.65
CA THR A 95 -0.83 -2.19 1.72
C THR A 95 -0.74 -1.40 0.42
N ASN A 96 0.47 -1.27 -0.12
CA ASN A 96 0.67 -0.85 -1.50
C ASN A 96 0.31 -2.00 -2.44
N CYS A 97 -0.50 -1.75 -3.46
CA CYS A 97 -0.91 -2.81 -4.39
C CYS A 97 0.26 -3.36 -5.24
N ASP A 98 1.32 -2.56 -5.41
CA ASP A 98 2.52 -2.89 -6.17
C ASP A 98 3.58 -3.70 -5.40
N ALA A 99 3.31 -4.02 -4.14
CA ALA A 99 4.15 -4.84 -3.31
C ALA A 99 3.98 -6.33 -3.65
N TRP A 100 5.02 -6.91 -4.26
CA TRP A 100 5.12 -8.35 -4.51
C TRP A 100 6.00 -9.03 -3.47
N TYR A 101 5.62 -10.24 -3.07
CA TYR A 101 6.35 -11.07 -2.10
C TYR A 101 6.46 -12.49 -2.62
N SER A 102 7.58 -13.17 -2.36
CA SER A 102 7.76 -14.59 -2.70
C SER A 102 6.90 -15.53 -1.87
N GLU A 103 6.52 -15.10 -0.68
CA GLU A 103 5.70 -15.83 0.28
C GLU A 103 4.84 -14.84 1.07
N PRO A 104 3.75 -15.28 1.71
CA PRO A 104 2.95 -14.40 2.57
C PRO A 104 3.82 -13.80 3.69
N PRO A 105 3.88 -12.46 3.82
CA PRO A 105 4.57 -11.83 4.95
C PRO A 105 3.81 -12.12 6.26
N PRO A 106 4.48 -12.00 7.42
CA PRO A 106 3.81 -12.11 8.72
C PRO A 106 2.70 -11.05 8.83
N PRO A 107 1.57 -11.39 9.50
CA PRO A 107 0.54 -10.40 9.77
C PRO A 107 1.06 -9.34 10.75
N LEU A 108 0.59 -8.11 10.60
CA LEU A 108 0.87 -7.01 11.52
C LEU A 108 -0.33 -6.89 12.47
N THR A 109 -0.12 -7.19 13.76
CA THR A 109 -1.18 -7.29 14.78
C THR A 109 -0.76 -6.71 16.14
N GLY A 110 0.31 -5.92 16.18
CA GLY A 110 0.85 -5.36 17.41
C GLY A 110 -0.03 -4.23 17.99
N PRO A 111 0.20 -3.83 19.25
CA PRO A 111 -0.59 -2.82 19.95
C PRO A 111 -0.34 -1.37 19.49
N GLY A 112 0.59 -1.16 18.56
CA GLY A 112 1.03 0.15 18.09
C GLY A 112 1.28 0.15 16.59
N MET A 113 1.87 1.23 16.08
CA MET A 113 2.15 1.33 14.66
C MET A 113 3.27 0.37 14.26
N GLN A 114 3.03 -0.42 13.21
CA GLN A 114 4.00 -1.40 12.70
C GLN A 114 4.23 -1.21 11.20
N LEU A 115 5.47 -1.32 10.76
CA LEU A 115 5.81 -1.45 9.34
C LEU A 115 6.39 -2.83 9.08
N LEU A 116 5.89 -3.52 8.06
CA LEU A 116 6.62 -4.63 7.48
C LEU A 116 7.89 -4.08 6.83
N ALA A 117 9.04 -4.66 7.13
CA ALA A 117 10.32 -4.17 6.64
C ALA A 117 11.28 -5.29 6.25
N VAL A 118 12.17 -5.00 5.31
CA VAL A 118 13.32 -5.84 4.96
C VAL A 118 14.61 -5.12 5.33
N ASP A 119 15.63 -5.86 5.76
CA ASP A 119 16.95 -5.29 5.98
C ASP A 119 17.58 -4.96 4.62
N ASN A 120 17.89 -3.69 4.40
CA ASN A 120 18.50 -3.20 3.17
C ASN A 120 20.03 -3.39 3.15
N GLY A 121 20.65 -3.76 4.27
CA GLY A 121 22.10 -3.89 4.43
C GLY A 121 22.88 -2.56 4.29
N ALA A 122 22.16 -1.45 4.09
CA ALA A 122 22.67 -0.11 3.88
C ALA A 122 21.65 0.91 4.43
N PRO A 123 22.10 2.15 4.73
CA PRO A 123 21.21 3.19 5.24
C PRO A 123 19.96 3.40 4.38
N ALA A 124 18.81 3.52 5.06
CA ALA A 124 17.47 3.71 4.54
C ALA A 124 16.69 4.66 5.47
N ASP A 125 15.40 4.86 5.22
CA ASP A 125 14.55 5.81 5.96
C ASP A 125 14.44 5.47 7.46
N PHE A 126 14.54 4.19 7.82
CA PHE A 126 14.41 3.69 9.20
C PHE A 126 15.69 2.96 9.65
N GLY A 127 16.83 3.65 9.58
CA GLY A 127 18.13 3.04 9.88
C GLY A 127 18.61 2.20 8.70
N ASN A 128 18.59 0.88 8.80
CA ASN A 128 18.86 -0.02 7.66
C ASN A 128 17.58 -0.67 7.10
N TRP A 129 16.42 -0.35 7.67
CA TRP A 129 15.16 -0.96 7.28
C TRP A 129 14.52 -0.24 6.09
N LEU A 130 14.15 -1.03 5.08
CA LEU A 130 13.32 -0.59 3.96
C LEU A 130 11.87 -1.01 4.22
N TYR A 131 10.93 -0.07 4.07
CA TYR A 131 9.50 -0.37 4.12
C TYR A 131 9.10 -1.36 3.02
N ALA A 132 8.51 -2.48 3.42
CA ALA A 132 8.12 -3.57 2.55
C ALA A 132 6.63 -3.52 2.22
N GLY A 133 6.06 -2.34 1.98
CA GLY A 133 4.75 -2.19 1.34
C GLY A 133 3.50 -2.51 2.17
N THR A 134 3.62 -2.91 3.44
CA THR A 134 2.45 -3.11 4.34
C THR A 134 2.71 -2.51 5.72
N SER A 135 1.72 -1.77 6.24
CA SER A 135 1.76 -1.16 7.58
C SER A 135 0.47 -1.39 8.36
N TYR A 136 0.56 -1.36 9.68
CA TYR A 136 -0.57 -1.33 10.61
C TYR A 136 -0.62 0.03 11.29
N LEU A 137 -1.77 0.69 11.21
CA LEU A 137 -2.00 1.98 11.87
C LEU A 137 -3.20 1.86 12.83
N PRO A 138 -3.03 2.19 14.12
CA PRO A 138 -4.14 2.35 15.03
C PRO A 138 -5.08 3.48 14.60
N TRP A 139 -6.37 3.37 14.94
CA TRP A 139 -7.36 4.41 14.67
C TRP A 139 -6.94 5.78 15.24
N SER A 140 -6.30 5.80 16.41
CA SER A 140 -5.80 7.03 17.04
C SER A 140 -4.78 7.80 16.19
N VAL A 141 -4.13 7.13 15.23
CA VAL A 141 -3.30 7.78 14.21
C VAL A 141 -4.17 8.22 13.04
N VAL A 142 -4.99 7.30 12.51
CA VAL A 142 -5.84 7.52 11.32
C VAL A 142 -6.81 8.69 11.50
N GLU A 143 -7.40 8.85 12.68
CA GLU A 143 -8.40 9.89 12.95
C GLU A 143 -7.86 11.32 12.79
N THR A 144 -6.54 11.47 12.94
CA THR A 144 -5.82 12.75 12.82
C THR A 144 -5.37 13.06 11.39
N LEU A 145 -5.52 12.12 10.44
CA LEU A 145 -5.11 12.31 9.05
C LEU A 145 -6.14 13.16 8.30
N GLU A 146 -5.67 14.16 7.57
CA GLU A 146 -6.53 15.03 6.76
C GLU A 146 -6.62 14.55 5.30
N PRO A 147 -7.77 14.73 4.62
CA PRO A 147 -7.98 14.34 3.23
C PRO A 147 -7.30 15.31 2.25
N THR A 148 -6.00 15.52 2.41
CA THR A 148 -5.18 16.44 1.61
C THR A 148 -3.92 15.73 1.10
N PRO A 149 -3.36 16.12 -0.06
CA PRO A 149 -2.14 15.54 -0.61
C PRO A 149 -1.00 15.43 0.41
N SER A 150 -0.73 14.19 0.88
CA SER A 150 0.25 13.91 1.93
C SER A 150 0.59 12.42 2.02
N GLY A 151 1.77 12.10 2.50
CA GLY A 151 2.30 10.76 2.73
C GLY A 151 2.44 10.42 4.21
N LEU A 152 2.30 9.13 4.51
CA LEU A 152 2.42 8.59 5.88
C LEU A 152 3.81 8.79 6.48
N TYR A 153 4.86 8.81 5.64
CA TYR A 153 6.23 8.97 6.11
C TYR A 153 6.42 10.29 6.86
N GLU A 154 6.08 11.39 6.19
CA GLU A 154 6.26 12.73 6.71
C GLU A 154 5.22 13.12 7.76
N VAL A 155 4.00 12.56 7.68
CA VAL A 155 2.90 12.89 8.58
C VAL A 155 3.00 12.15 9.92
N CYS A 156 3.39 10.88 9.94
CA CYS A 156 3.40 10.11 11.20
C CYS A 156 4.58 9.15 11.39
N TRP A 157 5.09 8.50 10.35
CA TRP A 157 6.11 7.46 10.54
C TRP A 157 7.45 8.00 11.00
N ARG A 158 7.93 9.11 10.42
CA ARG A 158 9.23 9.70 10.76
C ARG A 158 9.30 10.12 12.23
N GLU A 159 8.26 10.78 12.74
CA GLU A 159 8.21 11.19 14.15
C GLU A 159 8.04 10.00 15.09
N ALA A 160 7.16 9.05 14.74
CA ALA A 160 6.98 7.85 15.55
C ALA A 160 8.26 7.00 15.61
N TRP A 161 9.02 6.90 14.52
CA TRP A 161 10.33 6.27 14.50
C TRP A 161 11.32 6.97 15.44
N ALA A 162 11.48 8.28 15.31
CA ALA A 162 12.35 9.06 16.19
C ALA A 162 11.96 8.97 17.67
N GLY A 163 10.66 8.76 17.95
CA GLY A 163 10.11 8.61 19.29
C GLY A 163 10.02 7.17 19.82
N ASN A 164 10.56 6.16 19.13
CA ASN A 164 10.44 4.73 19.48
C ASN A 164 8.98 4.26 19.64
N LYS A 165 8.07 4.79 18.83
CA LYS A 165 6.63 4.44 18.75
C LYS A 165 6.26 3.70 17.47
N LEU A 166 7.26 3.33 16.66
CA LEU A 166 7.10 2.59 15.41
C LEU A 166 7.93 1.32 15.44
N GLU A 167 7.28 0.18 15.29
CA GLU A 167 7.92 -1.13 15.26
C GLU A 167 8.20 -1.58 13.83
N MET A 168 9.43 -2.03 13.57
CA MET A 168 9.78 -2.72 12.33
C MET A 168 9.54 -4.22 12.51
N VAL A 169 8.63 -4.79 11.72
CA VAL A 169 8.37 -6.23 11.68
C VAL A 169 9.18 -6.81 10.52
N PRO A 170 10.21 -7.64 10.79
CA PRO A 170 11.11 -8.11 9.75
C PRO A 170 10.44 -9.15 8.85
N PHE A 171 10.64 -9.02 7.55
CA PHE A 171 10.35 -10.02 6.55
C PHE A 171 11.66 -10.52 5.95
N THR A 172 11.88 -11.84 6.00
CA THR A 172 13.10 -12.48 5.48
C THR A 172 12.92 -13.06 4.09
N GLY A 173 11.68 -13.11 3.59
CA GLY A 173 11.40 -13.52 2.22
C GLY A 173 11.77 -12.43 1.21
N ARG A 174 11.57 -12.73 -0.07
CA ARG A 174 11.86 -11.77 -1.14
C ARG A 174 10.70 -10.79 -1.30
N PHE A 175 11.01 -9.51 -1.25
CA PHE A 175 10.09 -8.40 -1.51
C PHE A 175 10.53 -7.64 -2.76
N ILE A 176 9.57 -7.22 -3.59
CA ILE A 176 9.80 -6.37 -4.76
C ILE A 176 8.71 -5.29 -4.79
N ASP A 177 9.10 -4.01 -4.71
CA ASP A 177 8.25 -2.89 -5.12
C ASP A 177 8.24 -2.88 -6.65
N CYS A 178 7.11 -3.24 -7.25
CA CYS A 178 6.95 -3.31 -8.71
C CYS A 178 6.83 -1.92 -9.34
N GLY A 179 7.80 -1.03 -9.08
CA GLY A 179 7.82 0.37 -9.47
C GLY A 179 8.45 0.67 -10.82
N THR A 180 9.18 -0.27 -11.40
CA THR A 180 9.85 -0.15 -12.71
C THR A 180 9.64 -1.40 -13.57
N PRO A 181 9.91 -1.33 -14.90
CA PRO A 181 9.83 -2.50 -15.76
C PRO A 181 10.74 -3.65 -15.32
N ALA A 182 11.94 -3.33 -14.80
CA ALA A 182 12.88 -4.31 -14.28
C ALA A 182 12.33 -5.02 -13.03
N ASP A 183 11.64 -4.29 -12.14
CA ASP A 183 11.00 -4.88 -10.96
C ASP A 183 9.88 -5.85 -11.35
N LEU A 184 9.05 -5.47 -12.33
CA LEU A 184 8.00 -6.35 -12.85
C LEU A 184 8.57 -7.61 -13.50
N GLU A 185 9.65 -7.48 -14.28
CA GLU A 185 10.34 -8.63 -14.88
C GLU A 185 10.93 -9.54 -13.79
N ALA A 186 11.59 -8.94 -12.79
CA ALA A 186 12.15 -9.67 -11.66
C ALA A 186 11.09 -10.41 -10.84
N ALA A 187 9.89 -9.85 -10.70
CA ALA A 187 8.75 -10.48 -10.04
C ALA A 187 8.09 -11.58 -10.90
N ARG A 188 8.19 -11.51 -12.23
CA ARG A 188 7.66 -12.52 -13.17
C ARG A 188 8.57 -13.72 -13.35
N ALA A 189 9.86 -13.58 -13.05
CA ALA A 189 10.87 -14.62 -13.21
C ALA A 189 10.93 -15.62 -12.04
N VAL A 190 10.01 -15.53 -11.09
CA VAL A 190 9.92 -16.33 -9.85
C VAL A 190 8.70 -17.21 -9.89
#